data_AF-A0A1B9F923-F1
#
_entry.id   AF-A0A1B9F923-F1
#
_cell.length_a   1.000
_cell.length_b   1.000
_cell.length_c   1.000
_cell.angle_alpha   90.00
_cell.angle_beta   90.00
_cell.angle_gamma   90.00
#
_symmetry.space_group_name_H-M   'P 1'
#
loop_
_entity.id
_entity.type
_entity.pdbx_description
1 polymer ?
#
loop_
_entity_poly.entity_id
_entity_poly.type
_entity_poly.pdbx_seq_one_letter_code
_entity_poly.pdbx_strand_id
1 'polypeptide(L)'
;MEKKNFTFIPVVSEEFIKAERQKAKALKKTRWWRKKVSSGKCYYCGRVFPPSELTIDHVVPIIRGGRSEKNNLVPACKECNAKKKHQLGFEFQFKMDGGGD
;
A
#
# COMPACT_ATOMS: atom_id res chain seq x y z
N MET A 1 -26.85 13.57 -23.08
CA MET A 1 -25.94 14.16 -22.07
C MET A 1 -24.99 13.08 -21.61
N GLU A 2 -23.79 13.07 -22.17
CA GLU A 2 -22.78 12.07 -21.86
C GLU A 2 -22.24 12.36 -20.46
N LYS A 3 -22.46 11.43 -19.53
CA LYS A 3 -21.88 11.51 -18.18
C LYS A 3 -20.37 11.39 -18.34
N LYS A 4 -19.67 12.51 -18.50
CA LYS A 4 -18.21 12.55 -18.42
C LYS A 4 -17.84 12.12 -17.00
N ASN A 5 -17.48 10.85 -16.86
CA ASN A 5 -16.88 10.34 -15.64
C ASN A 5 -15.58 11.11 -15.42
N PHE A 6 -15.67 12.17 -14.63
CA PHE A 6 -14.53 12.90 -14.06
C PHE A 6 -13.87 12.02 -12.99
N THR A 7 -13.35 10.87 -13.38
CA THR A 7 -12.35 10.21 -12.56
C THR A 7 -11.06 10.98 -12.79
N PHE A 8 -10.70 11.87 -11.86
CA PHE A 8 -9.37 12.46 -11.74
C PHE A 8 -8.39 11.32 -11.39
N ILE A 9 -8.09 10.48 -12.38
CA ILE A 9 -7.03 9.48 -12.27
C ILE A 9 -5.77 10.23 -12.67
N PRO A 10 -4.80 10.45 -11.75
CA PRO A 10 -3.50 10.92 -12.19
C PRO A 10 -2.98 9.86 -13.15
N VAL A 11 -2.83 10.22 -14.43
CA VAL A 11 -2.15 9.37 -15.41
C VAL A 11 -0.69 9.33 -14.95
N VAL A 12 -0.36 8.36 -14.10
CA VAL A 12 1.02 8.10 -13.71
C VAL A 12 1.69 7.33 -14.85
N SER A 13 2.88 7.77 -15.23
CA SER A 13 3.61 7.12 -16.31
C SER A 13 4.14 5.74 -15.88
N GLU A 14 4.42 4.87 -16.84
CA GLU A 14 5.02 3.56 -16.55
C GLU A 14 6.41 3.70 -15.92
N GLU A 15 7.17 4.71 -16.33
CA GLU A 15 8.49 5.05 -15.78
C GLU A 15 8.36 5.42 -14.30
N PHE A 16 7.34 6.22 -13.93
CA PHE A 16 7.05 6.52 -12.54
C PHE A 16 6.75 5.25 -11.76
N ILE A 17 5.85 4.40 -12.28
CA ILE A 17 5.50 3.14 -11.61
C ILE A 17 6.74 2.26 -11.40
N LYS A 18 7.59 2.13 -12.42
CA LYS A 18 8.83 1.34 -12.38
C LYS A 18 9.81 1.91 -11.35
N ALA A 19 10.04 3.23 -11.38
CA ALA A 19 10.95 3.91 -10.46
C ALA A 19 10.49 3.75 -9.00
N GLU A 20 9.20 3.96 -8.71
CA GLU A 20 8.68 3.82 -7.36
C GLU A 20 8.72 2.36 -6.87
N ARG A 21 8.45 1.36 -7.73
CA ARG A 21 8.64 -0.06 -7.38
C ARG A 21 10.10 -0.38 -7.05
N GLN A 22 11.06 0.18 -7.79
CA GLN A 22 12.49 -0.01 -7.51
C GLN A 22 12.88 0.62 -6.16
N LYS A 23 12.42 1.84 -5.87
CA LYS A 23 12.63 2.50 -4.58
C LYS A 23 12.07 1.68 -3.41
N ALA A 24 10.86 1.13 -3.54
CA ALA A 24 10.29 0.23 -2.52
C ALA A 24 11.15 -1.02 -2.29
N LYS A 25 11.63 -1.65 -3.38
CA LYS A 25 12.56 -2.80 -3.29
C LYS A 25 13.87 -2.43 -2.58
N ALA A 26 14.42 -1.24 -2.84
CA ALA A 26 15.61 -0.74 -2.17
C ALA A 26 15.35 -0.49 -0.68
N LEU A 27 14.23 0.18 -0.33
CA LEU A 27 13.84 0.43 1.05
C LEU A 27 13.62 -0.86 1.85
N LYS A 28 13.07 -1.90 1.23
CA LYS A 28 12.88 -3.22 1.86
C LYS A 28 14.18 -3.82 2.40
N LYS A 29 15.34 -3.48 1.81
CA LYS A 29 16.66 -3.98 2.23
C LYS A 29 17.29 -3.18 3.38
N THR A 30 16.72 -2.02 3.73
CA THR A 30 17.30 -1.11 4.74
C THR A 30 17.04 -1.58 6.18
N ARG A 31 17.86 -1.10 7.13
CA ARG A 31 17.61 -1.29 8.58
C ARG A 31 16.27 -0.69 9.01
N TRP A 32 15.85 0.40 8.37
CA TRP A 32 14.56 1.02 8.65
C TRP A 32 13.41 0.05 8.41
N TRP A 33 13.40 -0.66 7.28
CA TRP A 33 12.35 -1.64 7.00
C TRP A 33 12.39 -2.80 7.99
N ARG A 34 13.58 -3.36 8.26
CA ARG A 34 13.76 -4.42 9.28
C ARG A 34 13.21 -4.02 10.65
N LYS A 35 13.45 -2.77 11.07
CA LYS A 35 12.87 -2.22 12.31
C LYS A 35 11.35 -2.03 12.21
N LYS A 36 10.83 -1.60 11.06
CA LYS A 36 9.38 -1.37 10.88
C LYS A 36 8.58 -2.67 10.93
N VAL A 37 9.13 -3.78 10.41
CA VAL A 37 8.46 -5.10 10.43
C VAL A 37 8.69 -5.90 11.71
N SER A 38 9.58 -5.47 12.61
CA SER A 38 10.00 -6.29 13.74
C SER A 38 8.90 -6.58 14.75
N SER A 39 7.85 -5.75 14.80
CA SER A 39 6.67 -5.99 15.64
C SER A 39 5.77 -7.11 15.12
N GLY A 40 5.95 -7.55 13.87
CA GLY A 40 5.13 -8.56 13.22
C GLY A 40 3.69 -8.12 12.93
N LYS A 41 3.28 -6.90 13.29
CA LYS A 41 1.89 -6.46 13.14
C LYS A 41 1.58 -6.03 11.71
N CYS A 42 0.54 -6.63 11.12
CA CYS A 42 -0.07 -6.12 9.90
C CYS A 42 -0.75 -4.77 10.17
N TYR A 43 -0.49 -3.78 9.34
CA TYR A 43 -1.06 -2.43 9.46
C TYR A 43 -2.60 -2.41 9.38
N TYR A 44 -3.19 -3.32 8.59
CA TYR A 44 -4.63 -3.34 8.34
C TYR A 44 -5.40 -4.19 9.35
N CYS A 45 -5.10 -5.49 9.43
CA CYS A 45 -5.85 -6.38 10.33
C CYS A 45 -5.33 -6.43 11.77
N GLY A 46 -4.20 -5.78 12.08
CA GLY A 46 -3.59 -5.78 13.41
C GLY A 46 -3.00 -7.12 13.89
N ARG A 47 -3.31 -8.24 13.21
CA ARG A 47 -2.79 -9.58 13.51
C ARG A 47 -1.26 -9.63 13.40
N VAL A 48 -0.65 -10.52 14.18
CA VAL A 48 0.80 -10.73 14.24
C VAL A 48 1.22 -11.84 13.28
N PHE A 49 2.28 -11.60 12.52
CA PHE A 49 2.89 -12.50 11.55
C PHE A 49 4.41 -12.53 11.73
N PRO A 50 5.08 -13.62 11.33
CA PRO A 50 6.53 -13.61 11.16
C PRO A 50 6.95 -12.44 10.25
N PRO A 51 8.04 -11.71 10.56
CA PRO A 51 8.50 -10.59 9.72
C PRO A 51 8.76 -10.98 8.25
N SER A 52 9.07 -12.25 7.98
CA SER A 52 9.25 -12.82 6.64
C SER A 52 7.95 -12.92 5.82
N GLU A 53 6.80 -12.97 6.49
CA GLU A 53 5.48 -13.06 5.84
C GLU A 53 4.85 -11.69 5.59
N LEU A 54 5.42 -10.63 6.18
CA LEU A 54 5.00 -9.27 5.94
C LEU A 54 5.58 -8.73 4.63
N THR A 55 4.69 -8.11 3.87
CA THR A 55 5.00 -7.44 2.60
C THR A 55 5.01 -5.93 2.80
N ILE A 56 5.65 -5.23 1.86
CA ILE A 56 5.56 -3.79 1.78
C ILE A 56 4.30 -3.42 1.00
N ASP A 57 3.47 -2.57 1.58
CA ASP A 57 2.32 -1.99 0.91
C ASP A 57 2.37 -0.47 0.95
N HIS A 58 1.81 0.16 -0.07
CA HIS A 58 1.71 1.60 -0.21
C HIS A 58 0.31 2.05 0.23
N VAL A 59 0.22 2.85 1.29
CA VAL A 59 -1.05 3.40 1.80
C VAL A 59 -1.79 4.15 0.69
N VAL A 60 -1.08 4.98 -0.06
CA VAL A 60 -1.51 5.52 -1.35
C VAL A 60 -0.85 4.67 -2.45
N PRO A 61 -1.61 3.90 -3.24
CA PRO A 61 -1.04 3.07 -4.31
C PRO A 61 -0.23 3.87 -5.31
N ILE A 62 0.83 3.27 -5.85
CA ILE A 62 1.68 3.90 -6.87
C ILE A 62 0.85 4.32 -8.10
N ILE A 63 -0.11 3.48 -8.51
CA ILE A 63 -0.99 3.78 -9.66
C ILE A 63 -1.93 4.97 -9.41
N ARG A 64 -2.03 5.43 -8.16
CA ARG A 64 -2.78 6.63 -7.75
C ARG A 64 -1.85 7.77 -7.33
N GLY A 65 -0.59 7.75 -7.77
CA GLY A 65 0.41 8.79 -7.50
C GLY A 65 1.19 8.63 -6.19
N GLY A 66 1.01 7.52 -5.46
CA GLY A 66 1.73 7.28 -4.21
C GLY A 66 3.22 7.04 -4.42
N ARG A 67 4.05 7.66 -3.56
CA ARG A 67 5.51 7.52 -3.59
C ARG A 67 6.01 6.45 -2.64
N SER A 68 7.16 5.87 -2.93
CA SER A 68 7.88 4.93 -2.07
C SER A 68 8.67 5.66 -1.00
N GLU A 69 7.96 6.35 -0.11
CA GLU A 69 8.49 7.10 1.03
C GLU A 69 8.10 6.44 2.35
N LYS A 70 8.89 6.62 3.40
CA LYS A 70 8.73 5.91 4.68
C LYS A 70 7.36 6.10 5.35
N ASN A 71 6.71 7.24 5.12
CA ASN A 71 5.37 7.58 5.59
C ASN A 71 4.26 6.85 4.82
N ASN A 72 4.49 6.52 3.54
CA ASN A 72 3.52 5.85 2.69
C ASN A 72 3.67 4.31 2.70
N LEU A 73 4.76 3.79 3.24
CA LEU A 73 5.04 2.35 3.23
C LEU A 73 4.72 1.72 4.58
N VAL A 74 3.90 0.66 4.58
CA VAL A 74 3.45 -0.05 5.78
C VAL A 74 3.66 -1.57 5.66
N PRO A 75 3.86 -2.29 6.78
CA PRO A 75 3.83 -3.74 6.81
C PRO A 75 2.40 -4.27 6.61
N ALA A 76 2.19 -5.11 5.61
CA ALA A 76 0.91 -5.77 5.38
C ALA A 76 1.08 -7.28 5.20
N CYS A 77 0.22 -8.09 5.81
CA CYS A 77 0.17 -9.51 5.51
C CYS A 77 -0.28 -9.73 4.06
N LYS A 78 0.05 -10.90 3.49
CA LYS A 78 -0.26 -11.25 2.10
C LYS A 78 -1.77 -11.12 1.79
N GLU A 79 -2.62 -11.56 2.71
CA GLU A 79 -4.07 -11.53 2.56
C GLU A 79 -4.61 -10.09 2.46
N CYS A 80 -4.27 -9.22 3.42
CA CYS A 80 -4.70 -7.82 3.40
C CYS A 80 -4.16 -7.08 2.18
N ASN A 81 -2.88 -7.29 1.84
CA ASN A 81 -2.28 -6.65 0.67
C ASN A 81 -2.99 -7.05 -0.64
N ALA A 82 -3.30 -8.35 -0.79
CA ALA A 82 -4.04 -8.85 -1.94
C ALA A 82 -5.49 -8.33 -2.00
N LYS A 83 -6.17 -8.18 -0.86
CA LYS A 83 -7.54 -7.63 -0.79
C LYS A 83 -7.59 -6.13 -1.09
N LYS A 84 -6.64 -5.34 -0.57
CA LYS A 84 -6.57 -3.88 -0.78
C LYS A 84 -6.37 -3.51 -2.26
N LYS A 85 -5.59 -4.27 -3.01
CA LYS A 85 -5.29 -4.04 -4.44
C LYS A 85 -4.84 -2.59 -4.71
N HIS A 86 -5.74 -1.79 -5.27
CA HIS A 86 -5.50 -0.43 -5.72
C HIS A 86 -6.30 0.61 -4.92
N GLN A 87 -6.89 0.20 -3.81
CA GLN A 87 -7.58 1.11 -2.90
C GLN A 87 -6.57 1.92 -2.09
N LEU A 88 -7.00 3.11 -1.67
CA LEU A 88 -6.30 3.86 -0.63
C LEU A 88 -6.41 3.10 0.69
N GLY A 89 -5.42 3.28 1.58
CA GLY A 89 -5.41 2.59 2.87
C GLY A 89 -6.67 2.87 3.69
N PHE A 90 -7.18 4.10 3.66
CA PHE A 90 -8.42 4.46 4.35
C PHE A 90 -9.66 3.83 3.70
N GLU A 91 -9.73 3.77 2.36
CA GLU A 91 -10.84 3.11 1.66
C GLU A 91 -10.91 1.62 2.00
N PHE A 92 -9.75 0.99 2.15
CA PHE A 92 -9.67 -0.41 2.54
C PHE A 92 -10.06 -0.62 4.00
N GLN A 93 -9.53 0.23 4.91
CA GLN A 93 -9.85 0.17 6.33
C GLN A 93 -11.35 0.38 6.58
N PHE A 94 -11.95 1.40 5.97
CA PHE A 94 -13.37 1.69 6.08
C PHE A 94 -14.25 0.48 5.72
N LYS A 95 -13.91 -0.22 4.63
CA LYS A 95 -14.59 -1.46 4.24
C LYS A 95 -14.38 -2.60 5.23
N MET A 96 -13.19 -2.73 5.82
CA MET A 96 -12.92 -3.74 6.85
C MET A 96 -13.74 -3.50 8.12
N ASP A 97 -14.01 -2.23 8.43
CA ASP A 97 -14.77 -1.81 9.61
C ASP A 97 -16.30 -1.90 9.40
N GLY A 98 -16.76 -2.42 8.26
CA GLY A 98 -18.18 -2.53 7.92
C GLY A 98 -18.80 -1.25 7.35
N GLY A 99 -17.98 -0.25 7.04
CA GLY A 99 -18.40 0.96 6.33
C GLY A 99 -18.57 0.66 4.84
N GLY A 100 -19.80 0.49 4.39
CA GLY A 100 -20.13 0.31 2.97
C GLY A 100 -21.38 -0.54 2.83
N ASP A 101 -22.51 0.14 2.67
CA ASP A 101 -23.78 -0.43 2.22
C ASP A 101 -23.64 -1.09 0.82
#